data_AF-A0A4V2A2I4-F1
#
_entry.id   AF-A0A4V2A2I4-F1
#
_cell.length_a   1.000
_cell.length_b   1.000
_cell.length_c   1.000
_cell.angle_alpha   90.00
_cell.angle_beta   90.00
_cell.angle_gamma   90.00
#
_symmetry.space_group_name_H-M   'P 1'
#
loop_
_entity.id
_entity.type
_entity.pdbx_description
1 polymer ?
#
loop_
_entity_poly.entity_id
_entity_poly.type
_entity_poly.pdbx_seq_one_letter_code
_entity_poly.pdbx_strand_id
1 'polypeptide(L)'
;MNNRKLLFGLSALALGGVLASGALPQGFALSALATEAPNAKKAASEAAQARKAIAKRKAAKAVQHAEAAVANDPQNADYRALLGQAYMLSGRFTSAAQALNDALTLNPEDGRVALNLALAKIAGGDWAGARSTLQTHADQIPATDRGLALALAGDPVTAVDILTPAAREADATAKTRQNLALSLALAGRWPEARQIASIDVAPDQLDARIMEWAKFSRPTNAYDQVASLLGVQAVEDAGQPVRLALARQPNVMVAAAAPVAEPIDQYMPEAINAAPADAQVAAVDTQSDALPEVQQIAGTGATVVFGPHEEIVQAVPAMQRDTQRAVSAPVRVAQASAPAAASAARSGKYYVQLGAYNNAGVARDAWSKHTRRVPGLASRAPHGAKVSTRAGNFYRLSVGGFARSDADGLCRQVRATGGTCFVRVQAGDALASWAKPGRDAQMASR
;
A
#
# COMPACT_ATOMS: atom_id res chain seq x y z
N MET A 1 -14.86 -56.23 -37.65
CA MET A 1 -14.57 -56.01 -39.09
C MET A 1 -14.71 -54.52 -39.35
N ASN A 2 -13.58 -53.80 -39.45
CA ASN A 2 -12.94 -53.38 -40.72
C ASN A 2 -13.86 -52.45 -41.50
N ASN A 3 -13.50 -51.26 -41.99
CA ASN A 3 -12.23 -50.60 -42.31
C ASN A 3 -12.67 -49.15 -42.71
N ARG A 4 -11.89 -48.07 -42.78
CA ARG A 4 -10.50 -47.93 -43.23
C ARG A 4 -10.05 -46.49 -42.95
N LYS A 5 -8.83 -46.35 -42.43
CA LYS A 5 -8.00 -45.14 -42.55
C LYS A 5 -7.59 -44.95 -44.01
N LEU A 6 -7.42 -43.70 -44.45
CA LEU A 6 -6.60 -43.33 -45.60
C LEU A 6 -5.81 -42.05 -45.26
N LEU A 7 -4.53 -42.27 -44.96
CA LEU A 7 -3.43 -41.32 -45.13
C LEU A 7 -3.01 -41.27 -46.61
N PHE A 8 -2.10 -40.33 -46.92
CA PHE A 8 -1.29 -40.07 -48.13
C PHE A 8 -1.69 -38.77 -48.86
N GLY A 9 -0.79 -37.86 -49.22
CA GLY A 9 0.67 -37.94 -49.23
C GLY A 9 1.38 -36.59 -49.33
N LEU A 10 2.67 -36.63 -48.99
CA LEU A 10 3.69 -35.63 -49.25
C LEU A 10 3.92 -35.45 -50.76
N SER A 11 4.21 -34.22 -51.18
CA SER A 11 5.04 -33.85 -52.34
C SER A 11 5.48 -32.40 -52.10
N ALA A 12 6.69 -32.12 -51.61
CA ALA A 12 7.96 -32.09 -52.35
C ALA A 12 7.92 -31.13 -53.54
N LEU A 13 8.31 -29.87 -53.31
CA LEU A 13 8.73 -28.96 -54.38
C LEU A 13 10.03 -28.28 -53.94
N ALA A 14 11.13 -28.96 -54.28
CA ALA A 14 12.47 -28.42 -54.31
C ALA A 14 12.77 -28.04 -55.77
N LEU A 15 13.06 -26.76 -56.01
CA LEU A 15 13.77 -26.31 -57.20
C LEU A 15 14.79 -25.28 -56.73
N GLY A 16 16.04 -25.72 -56.75
CA GLY A 16 17.21 -24.91 -56.45
C GLY A 16 17.55 -23.97 -57.59
N GLY A 17 18.12 -22.82 -57.21
CA GLY A 17 18.93 -21.97 -58.07
C GLY A 17 20.11 -21.50 -57.22
N VAL A 18 21.28 -22.11 -57.46
CA VAL A 18 22.57 -21.64 -56.94
C VAL A 18 23.21 -20.83 -58.07
N LEU A 19 23.74 -19.64 -57.75
CA LEU A 19 25.08 -19.14 -58.09
C LEU A 19 25.13 -17.61 -57.92
N ALA A 20 25.76 -17.15 -56.85
CA ALA A 20 26.73 -16.04 -56.86
C ALA A 20 27.31 -15.86 -55.46
N SER A 21 28.61 -16.14 -55.38
CA SER A 21 29.49 -15.98 -54.23
C SER A 21 29.47 -14.57 -53.65
N GLY A 22 29.05 -14.46 -52.38
CA GLY A 22 29.25 -13.32 -51.50
C GLY A 22 29.24 -13.81 -50.07
N ALA A 23 30.41 -13.80 -49.42
CA ALA A 23 30.57 -14.23 -48.04
C ALA A 23 29.79 -13.31 -47.09
N LEU A 24 28.80 -13.85 -46.39
CA LEU A 24 28.25 -13.28 -45.17
C LEU A 24 28.24 -14.41 -44.12
N PRO A 25 28.82 -14.20 -42.92
CA PRO A 25 28.77 -15.20 -41.87
C PRO A 25 27.33 -15.27 -41.37
N GLN A 26 26.74 -16.46 -41.49
CA GLN A 26 25.64 -17.01 -40.70
C GLN A 26 24.80 -15.98 -39.94
N GLY A 27 23.87 -15.35 -40.67
CA GLY A 27 22.71 -14.71 -40.05
C GLY A 27 21.86 -15.81 -39.43
N PHE A 28 21.91 -15.94 -38.11
CA PHE A 28 20.88 -16.64 -37.37
C PHE A 28 19.53 -16.07 -37.80
N ALA A 29 18.69 -16.91 -38.40
CA ALA A 29 17.28 -16.60 -38.54
C ALA A 29 16.72 -16.46 -37.12
N LEU A 30 16.70 -15.24 -36.61
CA LEU A 30 15.85 -14.85 -35.52
C LEU A 30 14.45 -15.27 -35.95
N SER A 31 13.96 -16.37 -35.39
CA SER A 31 12.53 -16.64 -35.35
C SER A 31 11.96 -15.46 -34.60
N ALA A 32 11.55 -14.45 -35.36
CA ALA A 32 10.84 -13.30 -34.85
C ALA A 32 9.77 -13.85 -33.91
N LEU A 33 9.67 -13.25 -32.73
CA LEU A 33 8.51 -13.40 -31.85
C LEU A 33 7.29 -13.08 -32.69
N ALA A 34 6.75 -14.09 -33.37
CA ALA A 34 5.43 -14.03 -33.94
C ALA A 34 4.54 -13.90 -32.74
N THR A 35 4.13 -12.67 -32.43
CA THR A 35 2.92 -12.42 -31.70
C THR A 35 1.84 -13.14 -32.48
N GLU A 36 1.57 -14.40 -32.13
CA GLU A 36 0.42 -15.13 -32.67
C GLU A 36 -0.77 -14.18 -32.50
N ALA A 37 -1.41 -13.84 -33.63
CA ALA A 37 -2.53 -12.92 -33.62
C ALA A 37 -3.55 -13.39 -32.56
N PRO A 38 -4.15 -12.47 -31.78
CA PRO A 38 -5.01 -12.84 -30.67
C PRO A 38 -6.06 -13.87 -31.10
N ASN A 39 -6.06 -15.04 -30.46
CA ASN A 39 -7.06 -16.08 -30.72
C ASN A 39 -8.28 -15.81 -29.84
N ALA A 40 -9.08 -14.81 -30.23
CA ALA A 40 -10.21 -14.31 -29.46
C ALA A 40 -11.23 -15.42 -29.09
N LYS A 41 -11.48 -16.37 -29.99
CA LYS A 41 -12.42 -17.48 -29.75
C LYS A 41 -11.89 -18.42 -28.68
N LYS A 42 -10.61 -18.79 -28.75
CA LYS A 42 -9.96 -19.63 -27.73
C LYS A 42 -9.87 -18.90 -26.40
N ALA A 43 -9.48 -17.62 -26.40
CA ALA A 43 -9.43 -16.78 -25.20
C ALA A 43 -10.79 -16.73 -24.49
N ALA A 44 -11.88 -16.50 -25.23
CA ALA A 44 -13.23 -16.48 -24.68
C ALA A 44 -13.65 -17.82 -24.06
N SER A 45 -13.32 -18.94 -24.72
CA SER A 45 -13.57 -20.29 -24.20
C SER A 45 -12.82 -20.55 -22.90
N GLU A 46 -11.52 -20.24 -22.87
CA GLU A 46 -10.69 -20.39 -21.66
C GLU A 46 -11.21 -19.49 -20.52
N ALA A 47 -11.59 -18.24 -20.82
CA ALA A 47 -12.18 -17.34 -19.84
C ALA A 47 -13.51 -17.88 -19.27
N ALA A 48 -14.35 -18.51 -20.09
CA ALA A 48 -15.58 -19.14 -19.61
C ALA A 48 -15.29 -20.30 -18.64
N GLN A 49 -14.28 -21.13 -18.94
CA GLN A 49 -13.86 -22.22 -18.06
C GLN A 49 -13.24 -21.71 -16.76
N ALA A 50 -12.44 -20.64 -16.83
CA ALA A 50 -11.90 -19.98 -15.64
C ALA A 50 -13.02 -19.45 -14.73
N ARG A 51 -14.02 -18.73 -15.27
CA ARG A 51 -15.19 -18.27 -14.50
C ARG A 51 -15.93 -19.44 -13.83
N LYS A 52 -16.14 -20.54 -14.56
CA LYS A 52 -16.76 -21.76 -14.03
C LYS A 52 -15.92 -22.39 -12.92
N ALA A 53 -14.60 -22.40 -13.05
CA ALA A 53 -13.69 -22.91 -12.04
C ALA A 53 -13.69 -22.03 -10.78
N ILE A 54 -13.72 -20.70 -10.93
CA ILE A 54 -13.85 -19.74 -9.82
C ILE A 54 -15.16 -19.95 -9.07
N ALA A 55 -16.29 -20.05 -9.78
CA ALA A 55 -17.60 -20.32 -9.18
C ALA A 55 -17.62 -21.66 -8.40
N LYS A 56 -16.85 -22.65 -8.86
CA LYS A 56 -16.68 -23.95 -8.18
C LYS A 56 -15.52 -23.97 -7.18
N ARG A 57 -14.89 -22.82 -6.91
CA ARG A 57 -13.75 -22.65 -5.98
C ARG A 57 -12.56 -23.57 -6.32
N LYS A 58 -12.39 -23.95 -7.59
CA LYS A 58 -11.28 -24.81 -8.08
C LYS A 58 -10.08 -23.95 -8.47
N ALA A 59 -9.32 -23.49 -7.47
CA ALA A 59 -8.21 -22.55 -7.63
C ALA A 59 -7.21 -22.90 -8.75
N ALA A 60 -6.64 -24.11 -8.74
CA ALA A 60 -5.65 -24.52 -9.73
C ALA A 60 -6.19 -24.49 -11.18
N LYS A 61 -7.41 -24.96 -11.39
CA LYS A 61 -8.07 -24.93 -12.71
C LYS A 61 -8.42 -23.50 -13.13
N ALA A 62 -8.84 -22.66 -12.19
CA ALA A 62 -9.14 -21.26 -12.46
C ALA A 62 -7.89 -20.52 -12.96
N VAL A 63 -6.75 -20.72 -12.29
CA VAL A 63 -5.46 -20.13 -12.69
C VAL A 63 -5.06 -20.63 -14.08
N GLN A 64 -5.07 -21.95 -14.31
CA GLN A 64 -4.69 -22.54 -15.59
C GLN A 64 -5.50 -21.94 -16.77
N HIS A 65 -6.82 -21.91 -16.64
CA HIS A 65 -7.69 -21.38 -17.70
C HIS A 65 -7.58 -19.86 -17.85
N ALA A 66 -7.41 -19.11 -16.75
CA ALA A 66 -7.27 -17.66 -16.83
C ALA A 66 -5.93 -17.24 -17.47
N GLU A 67 -4.83 -17.94 -17.15
CA GLU A 67 -3.54 -17.72 -17.81
C GLU A 67 -3.60 -18.05 -19.31
N ALA A 68 -4.34 -19.10 -19.68
CA ALA A 68 -4.58 -19.43 -21.08
C ALA A 68 -5.40 -18.34 -21.78
N ALA A 69 -6.44 -17.80 -21.13
CA ALA A 69 -7.22 -16.69 -21.69
C ALA A 69 -6.36 -15.46 -21.98
N VAL A 70 -5.53 -15.02 -21.02
CA VAL A 70 -4.62 -13.88 -21.19
C VAL A 70 -3.54 -14.17 -22.22
N ALA A 71 -3.02 -15.41 -22.30
CA ALA A 71 -2.03 -15.76 -23.32
C ALA A 71 -2.59 -15.68 -24.75
N ASN A 72 -3.88 -15.97 -24.95
CA ASN A 72 -4.51 -15.90 -26.27
C ASN A 72 -5.03 -14.50 -26.62
N ASP A 73 -5.27 -13.62 -25.64
CA ASP A 73 -5.67 -12.23 -25.83
C ASP A 73 -5.11 -11.32 -24.72
N PRO A 74 -3.84 -10.89 -24.83
CA PRO A 74 -3.13 -10.19 -23.74
C PRO A 74 -3.60 -8.76 -23.46
N GLN A 75 -4.31 -8.11 -24.40
CA GLN A 75 -4.77 -6.72 -24.30
C GLN A 75 -6.20 -6.59 -23.79
N ASN A 76 -6.80 -7.71 -23.37
CA ASN A 76 -8.15 -7.74 -22.84
C ASN A 76 -8.16 -7.51 -21.32
N ALA A 77 -8.71 -6.36 -20.90
CA ALA A 77 -8.80 -5.98 -19.48
C ALA A 77 -9.58 -7.02 -18.65
N ASP A 78 -10.67 -7.58 -19.20
CA ASP A 78 -11.52 -8.53 -18.48
C ASP A 78 -10.80 -9.85 -18.21
N TYR A 79 -9.97 -10.32 -19.14
CA TYR A 79 -9.21 -11.55 -18.94
C TYR A 79 -8.09 -11.36 -17.92
N ARG A 80 -7.45 -10.19 -17.87
CA ARG A 80 -6.48 -9.86 -16.82
C ARG A 80 -7.15 -9.73 -15.45
N ALA A 81 -8.33 -9.10 -15.39
CA ALA A 81 -9.14 -9.03 -14.18
C ALA A 81 -9.57 -10.43 -13.69
N LEU A 82 -9.91 -11.32 -14.62
CA LEU A 82 -10.26 -12.71 -14.32
C LEU A 82 -9.06 -13.51 -13.81
N LEU A 83 -7.87 -13.29 -14.38
CA LEU A 83 -6.62 -13.87 -13.90
C LEU A 83 -6.30 -13.40 -12.48
N GLY A 84 -6.45 -12.11 -12.19
CA GLY A 84 -6.33 -11.56 -10.85
C GLY A 84 -7.23 -12.22 -9.83
N GLN A 85 -8.51 -12.43 -10.18
CA GLN A 85 -9.47 -13.15 -9.32
C GLN A 85 -9.07 -14.62 -9.12
N ALA A 86 -8.58 -15.30 -10.16
CA ALA A 86 -8.11 -16.67 -10.07
C ALA A 86 -6.89 -16.77 -9.12
N TYR A 87 -5.97 -15.82 -9.17
CA TYR A 87 -4.83 -15.76 -8.26
C TYR A 87 -5.23 -15.44 -6.81
N MET A 88 -6.20 -14.56 -6.57
CA MET A 88 -6.73 -14.37 -5.21
C MET A 88 -7.35 -15.66 -4.67
N LEU A 89 -8.09 -16.39 -5.51
CA LEU A 89 -8.68 -17.68 -5.13
C LEU A 89 -7.61 -18.74 -4.81
N SER A 90 -6.44 -18.68 -5.44
CA SER A 90 -5.31 -19.55 -5.14
C SER A 90 -4.40 -19.05 -4.02
N GLY A 91 -4.74 -17.94 -3.35
CA GLY A 91 -3.92 -17.33 -2.31
C GLY A 91 -2.62 -16.69 -2.79
N ARG A 92 -2.47 -16.47 -4.10
CA ARG A 92 -1.28 -15.91 -4.76
C ARG A 92 -1.45 -14.39 -4.90
N PHE A 93 -1.30 -13.67 -3.80
CA PHE A 93 -1.67 -12.26 -3.73
C PHE A 93 -0.74 -11.33 -4.52
N THR A 94 0.55 -11.65 -4.64
CA THR A 94 1.51 -10.89 -5.46
C THR A 94 1.12 -10.92 -6.94
N SER A 95 0.85 -12.11 -7.48
CA SER A 95 0.40 -12.33 -8.85
C SER A 95 -0.97 -11.70 -9.08
N ALA A 96 -1.87 -11.80 -8.10
CA ALA A 96 -3.17 -11.15 -8.17
C ALA A 96 -3.03 -9.62 -8.32
N ALA A 97 -2.19 -9.00 -7.50
CA ALA A 97 -1.95 -7.56 -7.56
C ALA A 97 -1.37 -7.13 -8.92
N GLN A 98 -0.42 -7.89 -9.48
CA GLN A 98 0.14 -7.62 -10.80
C GLN A 98 -0.92 -7.70 -11.91
N ALA A 99 -1.69 -8.79 -11.97
CA ALA A 99 -2.71 -8.99 -12.99
C ALA A 99 -3.86 -7.97 -12.89
N LEU A 100 -4.29 -7.60 -11.68
CA LEU A 100 -5.33 -6.59 -11.45
C LEU A 100 -4.82 -5.17 -11.76
N ASN A 101 -3.56 -4.87 -11.45
CA ASN A 101 -2.95 -3.61 -11.85
C ASN A 101 -2.89 -3.50 -13.38
N ASP A 102 -2.49 -4.57 -14.08
CA ASP A 102 -2.50 -4.60 -15.54
C ASP A 102 -3.92 -4.42 -16.09
N ALA A 103 -4.93 -5.05 -15.49
CA ALA A 103 -6.32 -4.85 -15.87
C ALA A 103 -6.77 -3.38 -15.73
N LEU A 104 -6.41 -2.70 -14.63
CA LEU A 104 -6.70 -1.26 -14.46
C LEU A 104 -5.91 -0.37 -15.42
N THR A 105 -4.72 -0.79 -15.88
CA THR A 105 -4.01 -0.02 -16.91
C THR A 105 -4.75 -0.03 -18.26
N LEU A 106 -5.52 -1.10 -18.53
CA LEU A 106 -6.33 -1.24 -19.74
C LEU A 106 -7.74 -0.66 -19.58
N ASN A 107 -8.32 -0.76 -18.38
CA ASN A 107 -9.62 -0.17 -18.03
C ASN A 107 -9.57 0.51 -16.65
N PRO A 108 -9.23 1.81 -16.59
CA PRO A 108 -9.07 2.53 -15.32
C PRO A 108 -10.36 2.74 -14.51
N GLU A 109 -11.53 2.60 -15.14
CA GLU A 109 -12.83 2.90 -14.52
C GLU A 109 -13.48 1.67 -13.86
N ASP A 110 -12.86 0.49 -13.90
CA ASP A 110 -13.40 -0.71 -13.26
C ASP A 110 -13.17 -0.69 -11.74
N GLY A 111 -14.14 -0.12 -11.01
CA GLY A 111 -14.12 -0.05 -9.55
C GLY A 111 -14.04 -1.42 -8.85
N ARG A 112 -14.59 -2.48 -9.45
CA ARG A 112 -14.48 -3.83 -8.86
C ARG A 112 -13.05 -4.35 -8.96
N VAL A 113 -12.36 -4.10 -10.08
CA VAL A 113 -10.94 -4.44 -10.23
C VAL A 113 -10.09 -3.59 -9.29
N ALA A 114 -10.40 -2.30 -9.13
CA ALA A 114 -9.72 -1.42 -8.16
C ALA A 114 -9.86 -1.92 -6.71
N LEU A 115 -11.06 -2.35 -6.32
CA LEU A 115 -11.30 -2.97 -5.01
C LEU A 115 -10.49 -4.26 -4.84
N ASN A 116 -10.53 -5.17 -5.81
CA ASN A 116 -9.76 -6.41 -5.75
C ASN A 116 -8.25 -6.16 -5.70
N LEU A 117 -7.75 -5.16 -6.43
CA LEU A 117 -6.34 -4.77 -6.39
C LEU A 117 -5.96 -4.29 -4.98
N ALA A 118 -6.79 -3.45 -4.37
CA ALA A 118 -6.57 -3.01 -3.00
C ALA A 118 -6.55 -4.19 -2.02
N LEU A 119 -7.48 -5.14 -2.12
CA LEU A 119 -7.49 -6.35 -1.29
C LEU A 119 -6.24 -7.22 -1.49
N ALA A 120 -5.79 -7.41 -2.73
CA ALA A 120 -4.56 -8.15 -3.03
C ALA A 120 -3.33 -7.44 -2.43
N LYS A 121 -3.25 -6.10 -2.50
CA LYS A 121 -2.19 -5.31 -1.89
C LYS A 121 -2.20 -5.39 -0.35
N ILE A 122 -3.38 -5.33 0.28
CA ILE A 122 -3.53 -5.52 1.73
C ILE A 122 -2.98 -6.88 2.13
N ALA A 123 -3.38 -7.93 1.42
CA ALA A 123 -2.93 -9.28 1.68
C ALA A 123 -1.40 -9.43 1.49
N GLY A 124 -0.83 -8.73 0.52
CA GLY A 124 0.61 -8.66 0.27
C GLY A 124 1.38 -7.73 1.23
N GLY A 125 0.72 -7.04 2.16
CA GLY A 125 1.36 -6.11 3.11
C GLY A 125 1.57 -4.68 2.59
N ASP A 126 1.18 -4.36 1.35
CA ASP A 126 1.25 -3.02 0.78
C ASP A 126 0.01 -2.17 1.16
N TRP A 127 -0.06 -1.79 2.44
CA TRP A 127 -1.21 -1.08 2.98
C TRP A 127 -1.27 0.37 2.47
N ALA A 128 -0.11 0.98 2.23
CA ALA A 128 -0.03 2.33 1.69
C ALA A 128 -0.52 2.37 0.24
N GLY A 129 -0.05 1.44 -0.61
CA GLY A 129 -0.51 1.33 -1.99
C GLY A 129 -1.98 0.92 -2.10
N ALA A 130 -2.48 0.09 -1.19
CA ALA A 130 -3.91 -0.23 -1.13
C ALA A 130 -4.77 1.01 -0.85
N ARG A 131 -4.41 1.81 0.17
CA ARG A 131 -5.12 3.06 0.49
C ARG A 131 -5.07 4.05 -0.67
N SER A 132 -3.93 4.17 -1.35
CA SER A 132 -3.80 5.01 -2.55
C SER A 132 -4.75 4.56 -3.67
N THR A 133 -4.82 3.25 -3.95
CA THR A 133 -5.77 2.70 -4.93
C THR A 133 -7.23 2.98 -4.53
N LEU A 134 -7.60 2.77 -3.26
CA LEU A 134 -8.96 3.03 -2.76
C LEU A 134 -9.35 4.51 -2.85
N GLN A 135 -8.40 5.42 -2.64
CA GLN A 135 -8.62 6.86 -2.76
C GLN A 135 -8.71 7.31 -4.21
N THR A 136 -7.87 6.75 -5.09
CA THR A 136 -7.85 7.09 -6.52
C THR A 136 -9.16 6.67 -7.20
N HIS A 137 -9.70 5.51 -6.85
CA HIS A 137 -10.93 4.98 -7.42
C HIS A 137 -12.14 5.17 -6.49
N ALA A 138 -12.15 6.23 -5.69
CA ALA A 138 -13.18 6.43 -4.67
C ALA A 138 -14.58 6.56 -5.28
N ASP A 139 -14.70 7.14 -6.47
CA ASP A 139 -15.99 7.36 -7.13
C ASP A 139 -16.52 6.09 -7.82
N GLN A 140 -15.64 5.14 -8.15
CA GLN A 140 -15.98 3.87 -8.81
C GLN A 140 -16.23 2.72 -7.81
N ILE A 141 -15.68 2.80 -6.59
CA ILE A 141 -15.85 1.76 -5.57
C ILE A 141 -17.02 2.13 -4.64
N PRO A 142 -18.03 1.25 -4.47
CA PRO A 142 -19.14 1.47 -3.54
C PRO A 142 -18.64 1.81 -2.14
N ALA A 143 -19.26 2.81 -1.49
CA ALA A 143 -18.83 3.30 -0.18
C ALA A 143 -18.75 2.19 0.88
N THR A 144 -19.71 1.25 0.86
CA THR A 144 -19.74 0.09 1.77
C THR A 144 -18.50 -0.81 1.63
N ASP A 145 -18.06 -1.08 0.40
CA ASP A 145 -16.91 -1.96 0.16
C ASP A 145 -15.59 -1.19 0.34
N ARG A 146 -15.54 0.07 -0.10
CA ARG A 146 -14.38 0.96 0.09
C ARG A 146 -14.08 1.18 1.57
N GLY A 147 -15.10 1.43 2.38
CA GLY A 147 -14.96 1.63 3.82
C GLY A 147 -14.34 0.42 4.50
N LEU A 148 -14.87 -0.78 4.25
CA LEU A 148 -14.29 -2.01 4.82
C LEU A 148 -12.85 -2.23 4.35
N ALA A 149 -12.56 -2.03 3.06
CA ALA A 149 -11.21 -2.17 2.53
C ALA A 149 -10.22 -1.18 3.15
N LEU A 150 -10.64 0.05 3.47
CA LEU A 150 -9.81 1.02 4.20
C LEU A 150 -9.52 0.56 5.63
N ALA A 151 -10.50 -0.03 6.33
CA ALA A 151 -10.28 -0.57 7.66
C ALA A 151 -9.24 -1.70 7.66
N LEU A 152 -9.34 -2.60 6.68
CA LEU A 152 -8.36 -3.69 6.46
C LEU A 152 -6.99 -3.18 6.03
N ALA A 153 -6.92 -2.04 5.35
CA ALA A 153 -5.66 -1.38 4.98
C ALA A 153 -5.04 -0.55 6.12
N GLY A 154 -5.49 -0.75 7.36
CA GLY A 154 -4.97 -0.05 8.55
C GLY A 154 -5.47 1.38 8.72
N ASP A 155 -6.56 1.78 8.05
CA ASP A 155 -7.23 3.07 8.25
C ASP A 155 -8.70 2.89 8.67
N PRO A 156 -8.95 2.34 9.86
CA PRO A 156 -10.30 2.11 10.36
C PRO A 156 -11.02 3.40 10.75
N VAL A 157 -10.30 4.52 10.96
CA VAL A 157 -10.91 5.82 11.26
C VAL A 157 -11.61 6.37 10.02
N THR A 158 -10.92 6.45 8.88
CA THR A 158 -11.55 6.89 7.62
C THR A 158 -12.65 5.93 7.19
N ALA A 159 -12.48 4.62 7.44
CA ALA A 159 -13.52 3.63 7.20
C ALA A 159 -14.82 3.94 7.94
N VAL A 160 -14.74 4.26 9.24
CA VAL A 160 -15.91 4.63 10.05
C VAL A 160 -16.54 5.92 9.54
N ASP A 161 -15.76 6.92 9.13
CA ASP A 161 -16.28 8.17 8.56
C ASP A 161 -17.09 7.93 7.27
N ILE A 162 -16.68 6.96 6.44
CA ILE A 162 -17.39 6.58 5.20
C ILE A 162 -18.61 5.70 5.49
N LEU A 163 -18.47 4.74 6.41
CA LEU A 163 -19.51 3.74 6.68
C LEU A 163 -20.63 4.27 7.58
N THR A 164 -20.36 5.26 8.44
CA THR A 164 -21.38 5.85 9.31
C THR A 164 -22.56 6.46 8.55
N PRO A 165 -22.36 7.34 7.54
CA PRO A 165 -23.46 7.83 6.73
C PRO A 165 -24.09 6.71 5.90
N ALA A 166 -23.30 5.83 5.29
CA ALA A 166 -23.82 4.72 4.47
C ALA A 166 -24.72 3.75 5.27
N ALA A 167 -24.40 3.50 6.54
CA ALA A 167 -25.20 2.65 7.42
C ALA A 167 -26.52 3.29 7.88
N ARG A 168 -26.71 4.60 7.64
CA ARG A 168 -27.91 5.37 7.98
C ARG A 168 -28.81 5.65 6.77
N GLU A 169 -28.38 5.27 5.57
CA GLU A 169 -29.20 5.39 4.36
C GLU A 169 -30.46 4.52 4.47
N ALA A 170 -31.54 4.92 3.79
CA ALA A 170 -32.84 4.25 3.90
C ALA A 170 -32.79 2.79 3.41
N ASP A 171 -31.92 2.51 2.45
CA ASP A 171 -31.66 1.19 1.85
C ASP A 171 -30.43 0.49 2.46
N ALA A 172 -29.91 0.98 3.60
CA ALA A 172 -28.76 0.39 4.27
C ALA A 172 -29.01 -1.08 4.65
N THR A 173 -28.19 -1.97 4.09
CA THR A 173 -28.29 -3.41 4.34
C THR A 173 -27.62 -3.81 5.66
N ALA A 174 -27.96 -5.01 6.16
CA ALA A 174 -27.25 -5.62 7.28
C ALA A 174 -25.74 -5.71 6.99
N LYS A 175 -25.33 -6.01 5.75
CA LYS A 175 -23.91 -6.01 5.34
C LYS A 175 -23.24 -4.66 5.63
N THR A 176 -23.87 -3.54 5.29
CA THR A 176 -23.31 -2.20 5.52
C THR A 176 -23.15 -1.91 7.01
N ARG A 177 -24.14 -2.25 7.84
CA ARG A 177 -24.06 -2.10 9.30
C ARG A 177 -23.00 -3.02 9.92
N GLN A 178 -22.90 -4.26 9.47
CA GLN A 178 -21.88 -5.19 9.94
C GLN A 178 -20.47 -4.74 9.52
N ASN A 179 -20.29 -4.20 8.32
CA ASN A 179 -19.03 -3.60 7.89
C ASN A 179 -18.64 -2.40 8.76
N LEU A 180 -19.61 -1.55 9.14
CA LEU A 180 -19.38 -0.44 10.09
C LEU A 180 -18.96 -0.98 11.47
N ALA A 181 -19.69 -1.97 11.99
CA ALA A 181 -19.42 -2.57 13.28
C ALA A 181 -18.02 -3.22 13.33
N LEU A 182 -17.64 -3.97 12.29
CA LEU A 182 -16.29 -4.52 12.15
C LEU A 182 -15.23 -3.41 12.05
N SER A 183 -15.50 -2.33 11.31
CA SER A 183 -14.56 -1.20 11.21
C SER A 183 -14.38 -0.47 12.54
N LEU A 184 -15.44 -0.34 13.34
CA LEU A 184 -15.37 0.17 14.72
C LEU A 184 -14.53 -0.74 15.61
N ALA A 185 -14.68 -2.07 15.48
CA ALA A 185 -13.88 -3.04 16.21
C ALA A 185 -12.39 -2.94 15.84
N LEU A 186 -12.06 -2.82 14.55
CA LEU A 186 -10.70 -2.59 14.06
C LEU A 186 -10.12 -1.24 14.52
N ALA A 187 -10.96 -0.23 14.77
CA ALA A 187 -10.57 1.03 15.39
C ALA A 187 -10.40 0.95 16.93
N GLY A 188 -10.64 -0.22 17.54
CA GLY A 188 -10.63 -0.40 19.00
C GLY A 188 -11.87 0.13 19.73
N ARG A 189 -12.91 0.57 19.00
CA ARG A 189 -14.16 1.14 19.54
C ARG A 189 -15.19 0.04 19.83
N TRP A 190 -14.81 -0.90 20.70
CA TRP A 190 -15.60 -2.11 20.99
C TRP A 190 -17.03 -1.87 21.47
N PRO A 191 -17.32 -0.90 22.36
CA PRO A 191 -18.70 -0.64 22.79
C PRO A 191 -19.61 -0.24 21.63
N GLU A 192 -19.11 0.60 20.72
CA GLU A 192 -19.87 1.06 19.56
C GLU A 192 -20.01 -0.04 18.51
N ALA A 193 -18.94 -0.82 18.28
CA ALA A 193 -18.99 -2.00 17.42
C ALA A 193 -20.10 -2.97 17.88
N ARG A 194 -20.18 -3.25 19.17
CA ARG A 194 -21.22 -4.11 19.76
C ARG A 194 -22.62 -3.53 19.58
N GLN A 195 -22.80 -2.23 19.80
CA GLN A 195 -24.09 -1.55 19.64
C GLN A 195 -24.61 -1.61 18.20
N ILE A 196 -23.74 -1.41 17.21
CA ILE A 196 -24.14 -1.53 15.80
C ILE A 196 -24.40 -2.99 15.43
N ALA A 197 -23.56 -3.92 15.88
CA ALA A 197 -23.73 -5.35 15.61
C ALA A 197 -25.06 -5.91 16.15
N SER A 198 -25.51 -5.45 17.32
CA SER A 198 -26.76 -5.89 17.96
C SER A 198 -28.03 -5.52 17.19
N ILE A 199 -27.93 -4.69 16.14
CA ILE A 199 -29.06 -4.37 15.27
C ILE A 199 -29.47 -5.59 14.43
N ASP A 200 -28.49 -6.35 13.93
CA ASP A 200 -28.73 -7.48 13.03
C ASP A 200 -28.30 -8.84 13.61
N VAL A 201 -27.64 -8.87 14.77
CA VAL A 201 -27.18 -10.09 15.45
C VAL A 201 -28.00 -10.33 16.71
N ALA A 202 -28.52 -11.55 16.86
CA ALA A 202 -29.31 -11.92 18.03
C ALA A 202 -28.48 -11.80 19.34
N PRO A 203 -29.09 -11.42 20.49
CA PRO A 203 -28.36 -11.17 21.73
C PRO A 203 -27.50 -12.34 22.22
N ASP A 204 -27.94 -13.57 22.00
CA ASP A 204 -27.24 -14.81 22.36
C ASP A 204 -26.00 -15.09 21.48
N GLN A 205 -25.97 -14.53 20.27
CA GLN A 205 -24.85 -14.69 19.32
C GLN A 205 -23.86 -13.52 19.34
N LEU A 206 -24.25 -12.40 19.96
CA LEU A 206 -23.49 -11.15 19.91
C LEU A 206 -22.10 -11.30 20.57
N ASP A 207 -21.99 -11.98 21.71
CA ASP A 207 -20.71 -12.19 22.38
C ASP A 207 -19.75 -13.02 21.53
N ALA A 208 -20.23 -14.11 20.95
CA ALA A 208 -19.45 -14.94 20.04
C ALA A 208 -18.96 -14.13 18.84
N ARG A 209 -19.83 -13.31 18.24
CA ARG A 209 -19.49 -12.43 17.12
C ARG A 209 -18.39 -11.42 17.48
N ILE A 210 -18.49 -10.77 18.64
CA ILE A 210 -17.47 -9.80 19.09
C ILE A 210 -16.14 -10.50 19.35
N MET A 211 -16.15 -11.71 19.91
CA MET A 211 -14.94 -12.51 20.11
C MET A 211 -14.30 -12.94 18.78
N GLU A 212 -15.08 -13.28 17.76
CA GLU A 212 -14.58 -13.54 16.41
C GLU A 212 -13.86 -12.31 15.84
N TRP A 213 -14.45 -11.12 15.97
CA TRP A 213 -13.82 -9.88 15.51
C TRP A 213 -12.57 -9.51 16.31
N ALA A 214 -12.53 -9.80 17.61
CA ALA A 214 -11.34 -9.61 18.44
C ALA A 214 -10.16 -10.50 18.01
N LYS A 215 -10.44 -11.73 17.57
CA LYS A 215 -9.42 -12.61 16.95
C LYS A 215 -9.01 -12.07 15.58
N PHE A 216 -9.99 -11.67 14.76
CA PHE A 216 -9.77 -11.13 13.42
C PHE A 216 -8.94 -9.83 13.43
N SER A 217 -9.08 -8.97 14.44
CA SER A 217 -8.35 -7.70 14.54
C SER A 217 -6.87 -7.85 14.90
N ARG A 218 -6.39 -9.07 15.17
CA ARG A 218 -5.01 -9.38 15.55
C ARG A 218 -4.41 -10.41 14.58
N PRO A 219 -4.19 -10.06 13.31
CA PRO A 219 -3.55 -10.97 12.37
C PRO A 219 -2.10 -11.23 12.77
N THR A 220 -1.61 -12.43 12.47
CA THR A 220 -0.18 -12.78 12.60
C THR A 220 0.58 -12.36 11.35
N ASN A 221 -0.04 -12.50 10.17
CA ASN A 221 0.50 -12.14 8.88
C ASN A 221 -0.41 -11.14 8.14
N ALA A 222 0.17 -10.37 7.23
CA ALA A 222 -0.58 -9.38 6.44
C ALA A 222 -1.75 -9.99 5.64
N TYR A 223 -1.62 -11.24 5.19
CA TYR A 223 -2.64 -11.92 4.41
C TYR A 223 -3.80 -12.48 5.24
N ASP A 224 -3.67 -12.66 6.56
CA ASP A 224 -4.61 -13.47 7.36
C ASP A 224 -6.05 -12.96 7.26
N GLN A 225 -6.23 -11.64 7.34
CA GLN A 225 -7.57 -11.02 7.31
C GLN A 225 -8.24 -11.21 5.95
N VAL A 226 -7.53 -10.90 4.85
CA VAL A 226 -8.07 -11.03 3.50
C VAL A 226 -8.26 -12.51 3.13
N ALA A 227 -7.31 -13.37 3.49
CA ALA A 227 -7.39 -14.80 3.26
C ALA A 227 -8.58 -15.44 4.00
N SER A 228 -8.84 -15.04 5.24
CA SER A 228 -10.01 -15.46 6.02
C SER A 228 -11.32 -15.02 5.38
N LEU A 229 -11.44 -13.74 4.97
CA LEU A 229 -12.64 -13.22 4.30
C LEU A 229 -12.91 -13.90 2.95
N LEU A 230 -11.87 -14.24 2.21
CA LEU A 230 -11.96 -14.97 0.95
C LEU A 230 -12.08 -16.50 1.14
N GLY A 231 -11.86 -17.00 2.36
CA GLY A 231 -11.77 -18.43 2.67
C GLY A 231 -10.70 -19.15 1.84
N VAL A 232 -9.52 -18.55 1.69
CA VAL A 232 -8.39 -19.12 0.95
C VAL A 232 -7.19 -19.29 1.88
N GLN A 233 -6.26 -20.18 1.51
CA GLN A 233 -4.97 -20.28 2.17
C GLN A 233 -3.95 -19.48 1.37
N ALA A 234 -3.22 -18.59 2.04
CA ALA A 234 -2.13 -17.85 1.40
C ALA A 234 -1.01 -18.81 1.01
N VAL A 235 -0.40 -18.55 -0.14
CA VAL A 235 0.74 -19.32 -0.66
C VAL A 235 1.86 -18.34 -0.97
N GLU A 236 3.11 -18.77 -0.73
CA GLU A 236 4.27 -18.00 -1.15
C GLU A 236 4.26 -17.83 -2.67
N ASP A 237 4.40 -16.59 -3.13
CA ASP A 237 4.15 -16.24 -4.52
C ASP A 237 5.22 -15.29 -5.05
N ALA A 238 6.05 -15.80 -5.95
CA ALA A 238 7.09 -15.05 -6.66
C ALA A 238 6.52 -14.07 -7.71
N GLY A 239 5.21 -14.07 -7.94
CA GLY A 239 4.53 -13.25 -8.94
C GLY A 239 4.13 -14.01 -10.20
N GLN A 240 3.59 -13.28 -11.17
CA GLN A 240 3.04 -13.86 -12.39
C GLN A 240 4.15 -14.42 -13.30
N PRO A 241 3.86 -15.46 -14.11
CA PRO A 241 4.81 -16.00 -15.08
C PRO A 241 5.35 -14.91 -16.01
N VAL A 242 6.68 -14.89 -16.22
CA VAL A 242 7.39 -13.86 -17.02
C VAL A 242 6.79 -13.66 -18.41
N ARG A 243 6.35 -14.74 -19.07
CA ARG A 243 5.68 -14.67 -20.39
C ARG A 243 4.43 -13.78 -20.40
N LEU A 244 3.64 -13.78 -19.32
CA LEU A 244 2.41 -12.98 -19.20
C LEU A 244 2.75 -11.51 -18.87
N ALA A 245 3.86 -11.30 -18.13
CA ALA A 245 4.37 -9.97 -17.83
C ALA A 245 4.92 -9.26 -19.08
N LEU A 246 5.70 -9.97 -19.91
CA LEU A 246 6.33 -9.43 -21.12
C LEU A 246 5.32 -9.13 -22.24
N ALA A 247 4.21 -9.85 -22.32
CA ALA A 247 3.15 -9.58 -23.30
C ALA A 247 2.53 -8.17 -23.17
N ARG A 248 2.84 -7.44 -22.09
CA ARG A 248 2.50 -6.03 -21.88
C ARG A 248 3.44 -5.05 -22.60
N GLN A 249 4.66 -5.47 -22.92
CA GLN A 249 5.71 -4.62 -23.47
C GLN A 249 5.93 -4.95 -24.96
N PRO A 250 5.16 -4.35 -25.89
CA PRO A 250 5.26 -4.67 -27.31
C PRO A 250 6.65 -4.42 -27.92
N ASN A 251 7.55 -3.70 -27.20
CA ASN A 251 8.90 -3.34 -27.66
C ASN A 251 10.04 -3.84 -26.75
N VAL A 252 9.80 -4.75 -25.80
CA VAL A 252 10.90 -5.33 -25.02
C VAL A 252 11.36 -6.62 -25.70
N MET A 253 12.36 -6.48 -26.56
CA MET A 253 13.16 -7.61 -27.02
C MET A 253 13.91 -8.17 -25.82
N VAL A 254 13.48 -9.33 -25.34
CA VAL A 254 14.30 -10.12 -24.43
C VAL A 254 15.46 -10.64 -25.28
N ALA A 255 16.66 -10.09 -25.08
CA ALA A 255 17.86 -10.76 -25.53
C ALA A 255 17.83 -12.15 -24.86
N ALA A 256 17.62 -13.19 -25.64
CA ALA A 256 17.89 -14.54 -25.18
C ALA A 256 19.37 -14.52 -24.78
N ALA A 257 19.63 -14.58 -23.48
CA ALA A 257 20.96 -14.90 -23.00
C ALA A 257 21.23 -16.33 -23.51
N ALA A 258 21.91 -16.42 -24.64
CA ALA A 258 22.66 -17.62 -24.97
C ALA A 258 23.56 -17.90 -23.76
N PRO A 259 23.73 -19.17 -23.34
CA PRO A 259 24.77 -19.49 -22.37
C PRO A 259 26.10 -19.17 -23.04
N VAL A 260 26.60 -17.95 -22.81
CA VAL A 260 27.99 -17.62 -23.09
C VAL A 260 28.76 -18.34 -22.00
N ALA A 261 29.19 -19.56 -22.30
CA ALA A 261 30.28 -20.17 -21.57
C ALA A 261 31.52 -19.31 -21.86
N GLU A 262 31.74 -18.29 -21.04
CA GLU A 262 33.05 -17.64 -21.00
C GLU A 262 33.97 -18.49 -20.10
N PRO A 263 35.12 -18.95 -20.61
CA PRO A 263 36.08 -19.71 -19.83
C PRO A 263 36.76 -18.78 -18.83
N ILE A 264 36.60 -19.06 -17.54
CA ILE A 264 37.16 -18.28 -16.43
C ILE A 264 38.63 -18.64 -16.17
N ASP A 265 39.40 -18.97 -17.21
CA ASP A 265 40.79 -19.44 -17.10
C ASP A 265 41.79 -18.49 -17.77
N GLN A 266 41.54 -17.18 -17.73
CA GLN A 266 42.41 -16.19 -18.40
C GLN A 266 42.96 -15.08 -17.48
N TYR A 267 43.13 -15.36 -16.18
CA TYR A 267 43.92 -14.50 -15.30
C TYR A 267 44.70 -15.27 -14.23
N MET A 268 45.47 -16.27 -14.65
CA MET A 268 46.65 -16.74 -13.91
C MET A 268 47.85 -16.73 -14.86
N PRO A 269 48.89 -15.91 -14.64
CA PRO A 269 50.17 -16.12 -15.29
C PRO A 269 50.88 -17.33 -14.66
N GLU A 270 51.20 -18.30 -15.50
CA GLU A 270 52.04 -19.47 -15.19
C GLU A 270 53.45 -19.07 -14.74
N ALA A 271 54.01 -19.94 -13.90
CA ALA A 271 55.27 -19.83 -13.20
C ALA A 271 56.51 -19.81 -14.13
N ILE A 272 57.51 -19.02 -13.74
CA ILE A 272 58.87 -19.07 -14.28
C ILE A 272 59.72 -19.93 -13.32
N ASN A 273 60.38 -20.94 -13.87
CA ASN A 273 61.32 -21.84 -13.19
C ASN A 273 62.68 -21.17 -12.85
N ALA A 274 63.21 -21.54 -11.66
CA ALA A 274 64.62 -21.74 -11.25
C ALA A 274 65.63 -20.56 -11.41
N ALA A 275 66.60 -20.25 -10.54
CA ALA A 275 67.39 -21.03 -9.58
C ALA A 275 68.11 -20.07 -8.55
N PRO A 276 69.14 -20.47 -7.77
CA PRO A 276 69.12 -20.53 -6.30
C PRO A 276 70.01 -19.48 -5.58
N ALA A 277 69.78 -19.25 -4.29
CA ALA A 277 70.82 -18.75 -3.40
C ALA A 277 70.52 -19.11 -1.93
N ASP A 278 71.53 -19.70 -1.31
CA ASP A 278 71.61 -20.21 0.05
C ASP A 278 71.21 -19.22 1.15
N ALA A 279 70.54 -19.72 2.21
CA ALA A 279 71.10 -19.69 3.57
C ALA A 279 70.11 -20.21 4.64
N GLN A 280 70.58 -21.26 5.32
CA GLN A 280 70.40 -21.58 6.75
C GLN A 280 69.17 -22.38 7.23
N VAL A 281 69.38 -23.70 7.19
CA VAL A 281 69.16 -24.71 8.25
C VAL A 281 68.58 -24.26 9.60
N ALA A 282 67.43 -24.84 9.95
CA ALA A 282 67.22 -25.59 11.20
C ALA A 282 66.08 -26.62 11.01
N ALA A 283 66.41 -27.91 11.10
CA ALA A 283 65.45 -29.01 11.31
C ALA A 283 64.83 -28.85 12.71
N VAL A 284 63.51 -28.81 12.87
CA VAL A 284 62.55 -29.94 12.98
C VAL A 284 62.99 -31.02 13.97
N ASP A 285 62.36 -31.01 15.15
CA ASP A 285 61.98 -32.24 15.86
C ASP A 285 60.44 -32.32 15.88
N THR A 286 59.94 -33.45 15.43
CA THR A 286 58.54 -33.87 15.28
C THR A 286 57.88 -34.24 16.60
N GLN A 287 56.57 -34.01 16.71
CA GLN A 287 55.66 -35.05 17.20
C GLN A 287 54.22 -34.82 16.68
N SER A 288 53.68 -35.87 16.05
CA SER A 288 52.30 -36.00 15.58
C SER A 288 51.37 -36.21 16.76
N ASP A 289 50.15 -35.66 16.68
CA ASP A 289 49.00 -36.30 17.31
C ASP A 289 47.75 -36.19 16.44
N ALA A 290 47.06 -37.32 16.35
CA ALA A 290 45.97 -37.62 15.45
C ALA A 290 44.62 -37.11 15.96
N LEU A 291 43.70 -36.91 15.01
CA LEU A 291 42.28 -36.60 15.20
C LEU A 291 41.54 -37.71 15.95
N PRO A 292 40.47 -37.38 16.69
CA PRO A 292 39.37 -38.30 16.86
C PRO A 292 38.01 -37.79 16.35
N GLU A 293 37.22 -38.80 16.07
CA GLU A 293 35.93 -38.95 15.39
C GLU A 293 34.72 -38.44 16.20
N VAL A 294 33.66 -38.02 15.50
CA VAL A 294 32.42 -37.48 16.09
C VAL A 294 31.45 -38.61 16.40
N GLN A 295 31.17 -38.85 17.69
CA GLN A 295 30.18 -39.81 18.16
C GLN A 295 28.79 -39.20 18.36
N GLN A 296 27.76 -39.90 17.85
CA GLN A 296 26.35 -39.69 18.16
C GLN A 296 26.06 -39.98 19.63
N ILE A 297 25.26 -39.12 20.29
CA ILE A 297 24.70 -39.40 21.61
C ILE A 297 23.18 -39.22 21.54
N ALA A 298 22.46 -40.30 21.83
CA ALA A 298 21.03 -40.34 21.99
C ALA A 298 20.61 -39.85 23.40
N GLY A 299 19.52 -39.08 23.46
CA GLY A 299 18.51 -39.09 24.53
C GLY A 299 18.91 -38.69 25.95
N THR A 300 18.56 -37.46 26.34
CA THR A 300 17.95 -37.18 27.66
C THR A 300 16.93 -36.05 27.51
N GLY A 301 15.71 -36.26 28.02
CA GLY A 301 14.63 -35.29 27.97
C GLY A 301 14.91 -34.12 28.91
N ALA A 302 14.93 -32.91 28.36
CA ALA A 302 14.88 -31.68 29.14
C ALA A 302 13.43 -31.17 29.14
N THR A 303 12.66 -31.54 30.16
CA THR A 303 11.42 -30.84 30.50
C THR A 303 11.79 -29.45 31.03
N VAL A 304 11.35 -28.41 30.34
CA VAL A 304 11.44 -27.02 30.84
C VAL A 304 10.52 -26.88 32.05
N VAL A 305 11.11 -26.71 33.23
CA VAL A 305 10.38 -26.37 34.46
C VAL A 305 10.52 -24.86 34.68
N PHE A 306 9.39 -24.14 34.67
CA PHE A 306 9.35 -22.72 35.04
C PHE A 306 9.36 -22.58 36.56
N GLY A 307 10.32 -21.82 37.10
CA GLY A 307 10.36 -21.44 38.51
C GLY A 307 9.27 -20.41 38.86
N PRO A 308 8.93 -20.24 40.16
CA PRO A 308 7.94 -19.26 40.59
C PRO A 308 8.40 -17.83 40.27
N HIS A 309 7.43 -16.97 39.95
CA HIS A 309 7.65 -15.58 39.58
C HIS A 309 8.04 -14.76 40.82
N GLU A 310 9.19 -14.09 40.78
CA GLU A 310 9.50 -12.99 41.70
C GLU A 310 9.36 -11.66 40.93
N GLU A 311 8.59 -10.75 41.52
CA GLU A 311 8.36 -9.41 40.98
C GLU A 311 9.57 -8.53 41.27
N ILE A 312 10.33 -8.17 40.22
CA ILE A 312 11.41 -7.20 40.33
C ILE A 312 10.82 -5.80 40.19
N VAL A 313 10.55 -5.16 41.34
CA VAL A 313 10.10 -3.76 41.39
C VAL A 313 11.30 -2.84 41.24
N GLN A 314 11.48 -2.27 40.05
CA GLN A 314 12.52 -1.28 39.79
C GLN A 314 12.03 0.10 40.30
N ALA A 315 12.69 0.65 41.32
CA ALA A 315 12.34 1.96 41.86
C ALA A 315 12.70 3.09 40.86
N VAL A 316 11.71 3.91 40.51
CA VAL A 316 11.89 5.11 39.69
C VAL A 316 12.60 6.19 40.51
N PRO A 317 13.65 6.86 39.99
CA PRO A 317 14.34 7.91 40.74
C PRO A 317 13.42 9.09 41.04
N ALA A 318 13.39 9.52 42.30
CA ALA A 318 12.65 10.71 42.71
C ALA A 318 13.27 11.98 42.10
N MET A 319 12.49 12.71 41.31
CA MET A 319 12.84 14.05 40.82
C MET A 319 12.91 15.01 42.03
N GLN A 320 14.11 15.35 42.48
CA GLN A 320 14.32 16.41 43.45
C GLN A 320 13.90 17.75 42.82
N ARG A 321 12.84 18.35 43.36
CA ARG A 321 12.50 19.74 43.09
C ARG A 321 13.45 20.62 43.89
N ASP A 322 14.40 21.21 43.18
CA ASP A 322 15.31 22.20 43.74
C ASP A 322 14.54 23.51 43.99
N THR A 323 14.12 23.73 45.23
CA THR A 323 13.52 25.01 45.66
C THR A 323 14.63 26.00 45.96
N GLN A 324 15.21 26.61 44.93
CA GLN A 324 16.11 27.73 45.13
C GLN A 324 15.31 29.00 45.47
N ARG A 325 15.47 29.41 46.73
CA ARG A 325 15.00 30.66 47.31
C ARG A 325 15.77 31.82 46.65
N ALA A 326 15.13 32.53 45.73
CA ALA A 326 15.70 33.69 45.08
C ALA A 326 15.87 34.85 46.08
N VAL A 327 17.12 35.23 46.33
CA VAL A 327 17.50 36.46 47.03
C VAL A 327 17.41 37.61 46.04
N SER A 328 16.58 38.59 46.34
CA SER A 328 16.36 39.80 45.54
C SER A 328 17.53 40.78 45.68
N ALA A 329 18.16 41.13 44.55
CA ALA A 329 19.02 42.31 44.39
C ALA A 329 18.56 43.10 43.15
N PRO A 330 18.58 44.45 43.18
CA PRO A 330 17.81 45.27 42.25
C PRO A 330 18.58 45.49 40.94
N VAL A 331 17.96 45.13 39.81
CA VAL A 331 18.42 45.53 38.48
C VAL A 331 17.55 46.69 38.00
N ARG A 332 18.22 47.74 37.53
CA ARG A 332 17.67 49.03 37.10
C ARG A 332 16.59 48.86 36.04
N VAL A 333 15.46 49.53 36.26
CA VAL A 333 14.34 49.63 35.32
C VAL A 333 14.74 50.56 34.17
N ALA A 334 15.11 49.99 33.03
CA ALA A 334 14.96 50.69 31.76
C ALA A 334 13.46 50.72 31.44
N GLN A 335 12.88 51.91 31.36
CA GLN A 335 11.49 52.11 30.97
C GLN A 335 11.27 51.56 29.56
N ALA A 336 10.78 50.33 29.48
CA ALA A 336 10.21 49.80 28.26
C ALA A 336 8.92 50.58 27.99
N SER A 337 8.91 51.30 26.87
CA SER A 337 7.74 51.90 26.27
C SER A 337 6.60 50.89 26.27
N ALA A 338 5.43 51.31 26.77
CA ALA A 338 4.23 50.51 26.80
C ALA A 338 4.03 49.80 25.45
N PRO A 339 3.77 48.48 25.41
CA PRO A 339 3.34 47.85 24.19
C PRO A 339 2.05 48.55 23.78
N ALA A 340 2.09 49.21 22.62
CA ALA A 340 0.91 49.77 21.98
C ALA A 340 -0.19 48.72 22.06
N ALA A 341 -1.30 49.09 22.69
CA ALA A 341 -2.47 48.26 22.86
C ALA A 341 -2.71 47.46 21.58
N ALA A 342 -2.58 46.13 21.68
CA ALA A 342 -2.93 45.22 20.60
C ALA A 342 -4.35 45.61 20.18
N SER A 343 -4.45 46.20 19.00
CA SER A 343 -5.71 46.68 18.47
C SER A 343 -6.60 45.46 18.40
N ALA A 344 -7.71 45.47 19.14
CA ALA A 344 -8.72 44.45 19.03
C ALA A 344 -9.02 44.27 17.54
N ALA A 345 -8.68 43.08 17.01
CA ALA A 345 -8.74 42.81 15.58
C ALA A 345 -10.15 43.17 15.09
N ARG A 346 -10.24 44.18 14.23
CA ARG A 346 -11.53 44.68 13.78
C ARG A 346 -12.14 43.60 12.90
N SER A 347 -13.33 43.14 13.27
CA SER A 347 -14.02 42.12 12.47
C SER A 347 -14.40 42.70 11.11
N GLY A 348 -14.14 41.96 10.03
CA GLY A 348 -14.41 42.43 8.68
C GLY A 348 -14.58 41.29 7.68
N LYS A 349 -14.89 41.65 6.43
CA LYS A 349 -15.23 40.69 5.36
C LYS A 349 -14.02 40.10 4.62
N TYR A 350 -12.80 40.44 5.04
CA TYR A 350 -11.58 40.02 4.37
C TYR A 350 -11.03 38.71 4.94
N TYR A 351 -10.52 37.90 4.03
CA TYR A 351 -9.95 36.58 4.26
C TYR A 351 -8.54 36.54 3.68
N VAL A 352 -7.63 35.97 4.46
CA VAL A 352 -6.23 35.75 4.08
C VAL A 352 -6.10 34.31 3.63
N GLN A 353 -5.88 34.08 2.34
CA GLN A 353 -5.63 32.77 1.75
C GLN A 353 -4.14 32.43 1.86
N LEU A 354 -3.86 31.31 2.53
CA LEU A 354 -2.50 30.82 2.79
C LEU A 354 -2.01 29.83 1.73
N GLY A 355 -2.92 29.30 0.91
CA GLY A 355 -2.58 28.38 -0.17
C GLY A 355 -3.78 27.65 -0.78
N ALA A 356 -3.50 26.95 -1.87
CA ALA A 356 -4.39 25.95 -2.47
C ALA A 356 -3.63 24.63 -2.52
N TYR A 357 -4.22 23.58 -1.99
CA TYR A 357 -3.60 22.26 -1.80
C TYR A 357 -4.40 21.19 -2.52
N ASN A 358 -3.80 20.03 -2.78
CA ASN A 358 -4.48 18.97 -3.53
C ASN A 358 -5.67 18.37 -2.77
N ASN A 359 -5.68 18.43 -1.44
CA ASN A 359 -6.77 17.94 -0.60
C ASN A 359 -6.76 18.57 0.81
N ALA A 360 -7.80 18.25 1.60
CA ALA A 360 -7.97 18.73 2.97
C ALA A 360 -6.88 18.27 3.95
N GLY A 361 -6.31 17.07 3.75
CA GLY A 361 -5.24 16.53 4.59
C GLY A 361 -3.94 17.32 4.45
N VAL A 362 -3.50 17.54 3.20
CA VAL A 362 -2.32 18.38 2.92
C VAL A 362 -2.53 19.82 3.40
N ALA A 363 -3.75 20.34 3.30
CA ALA A 363 -4.10 21.65 3.85
C ALA A 363 -4.02 21.71 5.38
N ARG A 364 -4.37 20.61 6.09
CA ARG A 364 -4.20 20.49 7.55
C ARG A 364 -2.73 20.51 7.95
N ASP A 365 -1.89 19.73 7.27
CA ASP A 365 -0.45 19.71 7.56
C ASP A 365 0.21 21.06 7.28
N ALA A 366 -0.20 21.72 6.19
CA ALA A 366 0.26 23.07 5.87
C ALA A 366 -0.22 24.09 6.92
N TRP A 367 -1.46 23.97 7.40
CA TRP A 367 -1.96 24.80 8.50
C TRP A 367 -1.10 24.67 9.76
N SER A 368 -0.77 23.44 10.20
CA SER A 368 0.11 23.21 11.34
C SER A 368 1.52 23.78 11.16
N LYS A 369 2.04 23.82 9.93
CA LYS A 369 3.33 24.47 9.62
C LYS A 369 3.22 25.99 9.74
N HIS A 370 2.14 26.57 9.23
CA HIS A 370 1.89 28.01 9.28
C HIS A 370 1.67 28.52 10.71
N THR A 371 0.91 27.80 11.54
CA THR A 371 0.66 28.19 12.94
C THR A 371 1.92 28.16 13.80
N ARG A 372 2.88 27.27 13.50
CA ARG A 372 4.19 27.24 14.18
C ARG A 372 5.09 28.43 13.81
N ARG A 373 4.97 28.94 12.58
CA ARG A 373 5.85 30.01 12.06
C ARG A 373 5.29 31.41 12.30
N VAL A 374 3.96 31.55 12.33
CA VAL A 374 3.28 32.84 12.47
C VAL A 374 2.39 32.79 13.72
N PRO A 375 2.83 33.38 14.85
CA PRO A 375 2.08 33.37 16.10
C PRO A 375 0.66 33.92 15.97
N GLY A 376 0.43 34.88 15.07
CA GLY A 376 -0.89 35.46 14.80
C GLY A 376 -1.92 34.48 14.21
N LEU A 377 -1.50 33.31 13.73
CA LEU A 377 -2.37 32.25 13.22
C LEU A 377 -2.78 31.23 14.29
N ALA A 378 -2.03 31.12 15.40
CA ALA A 378 -2.25 30.08 16.41
C ALA A 378 -3.57 30.25 17.18
N SER A 379 -4.05 31.49 17.33
CA SER A 379 -5.31 31.81 18.03
C SER A 379 -6.53 31.86 17.10
N ARG A 380 -6.42 31.38 15.86
CA ARG A 380 -7.45 31.52 14.83
C ARG A 380 -7.91 30.17 14.30
N ALA A 381 -9.17 30.11 13.90
CA ALA A 381 -9.72 28.93 13.24
C ALA A 381 -9.42 28.97 11.74
N PRO A 382 -8.90 27.88 11.14
CA PRO A 382 -8.75 27.80 9.70
C PRO A 382 -10.12 27.62 9.03
N HIS A 383 -10.26 28.24 7.87
CA HIS A 383 -11.37 28.09 6.95
C HIS A 383 -10.90 27.38 5.68
N GLY A 384 -11.79 26.63 5.05
CA GLY A 384 -11.51 26.04 3.75
C GLY A 384 -12.70 25.96 2.83
N ALA A 385 -12.39 25.89 1.54
CA ALA A 385 -13.34 25.75 0.45
C ALA A 385 -12.74 24.81 -0.61
N LYS A 386 -13.56 23.91 -1.15
CA LYS A 386 -13.20 23.13 -2.34
C LYS A 386 -13.42 24.00 -3.57
N VAL A 387 -12.41 24.12 -4.42
CA VAL A 387 -12.46 24.90 -5.66
C VAL A 387 -12.08 23.98 -6.81
N SER A 388 -12.97 23.85 -7.79
CA SER A 388 -12.69 23.15 -9.04
C SER A 388 -12.29 24.16 -10.11
N THR A 389 -11.17 23.92 -10.79
CA THR A 389 -10.65 24.76 -11.88
C THR A 389 -10.32 23.88 -13.08
N ARG A 390 -10.04 24.50 -14.24
CA ARG A 390 -9.62 23.77 -15.44
C ARG A 390 -8.33 22.96 -15.26
N ALA A 391 -7.53 23.29 -14.24
CA ALA A 391 -6.29 22.61 -13.87
C ALA A 391 -6.47 21.52 -12.79
N GLY A 392 -7.69 21.31 -12.29
CA GLY A 392 -7.99 20.28 -11.28
C GLY A 392 -8.76 20.81 -10.07
N ASN A 393 -8.99 19.90 -9.12
CA ASN A 393 -9.68 20.15 -7.87
C ASN A 393 -8.67 20.49 -6.77
N PHE A 394 -8.87 21.62 -6.10
CA PHE A 394 -8.01 22.09 -5.02
C PHE A 394 -8.81 22.39 -3.76
N TYR A 395 -8.18 22.17 -2.62
CA TYR A 395 -8.64 22.60 -1.31
C TYR A 395 -7.94 23.91 -0.93
N ARG A 396 -8.70 24.97 -0.83
CA ARG A 396 -8.21 26.30 -0.46
C ARG A 396 -8.17 26.45 1.05
N LEU A 397 -7.06 26.93 1.59
CA LEU A 397 -6.89 27.24 3.02
C LEU A 397 -6.88 28.75 3.23
N SER A 398 -7.72 29.24 4.14
CA SER A 398 -7.81 30.66 4.47
C SER A 398 -8.12 30.92 5.93
N VAL A 399 -7.90 32.14 6.40
CA VAL A 399 -8.34 32.62 7.72
C VAL A 399 -9.14 33.89 7.52
N GLY A 400 -10.31 33.97 8.16
CA GLY A 400 -11.30 35.00 7.91
C GLY A 400 -11.53 35.95 9.07
N GLY A 401 -12.35 36.96 8.80
CA GLY A 401 -12.89 37.86 9.81
C GLY A 401 -12.06 39.11 10.04
N PHE A 402 -11.27 39.55 9.06
CA PHE A 402 -10.38 40.70 9.20
C PHE A 402 -10.94 41.96 8.53
N ALA A 403 -10.65 43.12 9.12
CA ALA A 403 -10.59 44.37 8.38
C ALA A 403 -9.44 44.31 7.35
N ARG A 404 -9.55 45.08 6.26
CA ARG A 404 -8.57 45.04 5.16
C ARG A 404 -7.13 45.27 5.63
N SER A 405 -6.92 46.28 6.47
CA SER A 405 -5.60 46.61 7.06
C SER A 405 -4.98 45.45 7.84
N ASP A 406 -5.81 44.72 8.58
CA ASP A 406 -5.39 43.64 9.47
C ASP A 406 -5.06 42.38 8.63
N ALA A 407 -5.86 42.12 7.58
CA ALA A 407 -5.59 41.08 6.61
C ALA A 407 -4.25 41.32 5.86
N ASP A 408 -4.00 42.56 5.44
CA ASP A 408 -2.75 42.96 4.78
C ASP A 408 -1.55 42.86 5.75
N GLY A 409 -1.74 43.19 7.02
CA GLY A 409 -0.75 43.00 8.09
C GLY A 409 -0.38 41.52 8.27
N LEU A 410 -1.37 40.65 8.44
CA LEU A 410 -1.17 39.21 8.57
C LEU A 410 -0.50 38.62 7.32
N CYS A 411 -0.88 39.09 6.13
CA CYS A 411 -0.31 38.61 4.90
C CYS A 411 1.18 38.94 4.75
N ARG A 412 1.60 40.12 5.21
CA ARG A 412 3.03 40.50 5.29
C ARG A 412 3.80 39.61 6.25
N GLN A 413 3.23 39.26 7.41
CA GLN A 413 3.87 38.34 8.37
C GLN A 413 4.07 36.94 7.77
N VAL A 414 3.07 36.40 7.07
CA VAL A 414 3.18 35.10 6.40
C VAL A 414 4.27 35.13 5.33
N ARG A 415 4.31 36.18 4.50
CA ARG A 415 5.35 36.35 3.47
C ARG A 415 6.75 36.49 4.05
N ALA A 416 6.91 37.18 5.18
CA ALA A 416 8.19 37.31 5.88
C ALA A 416 8.74 35.95 6.36
N THR A 417 7.88 34.97 6.62
CA THR A 417 8.26 33.59 6.97
C THR A 417 8.46 32.66 5.76
N GLY A 418 8.46 33.22 4.55
CA GLY A 418 8.59 32.47 3.29
C GLY A 418 7.30 31.79 2.81
N GLY A 419 6.15 32.11 3.41
CA GLY A 419 4.84 31.58 3.02
C GLY A 419 4.20 32.37 1.88
N THR A 420 3.39 31.71 1.04
CA THR A 420 2.56 32.39 0.06
C THR A 420 1.29 32.91 0.74
N CYS A 421 0.84 34.11 0.33
CA CYS A 421 -0.34 34.71 0.93
C CYS A 421 -1.06 35.67 -0.04
N PHE A 422 -2.39 35.62 -0.01
CA PHE A 422 -3.27 36.44 -0.83
C PHE A 422 -4.50 36.93 -0.03
N VAL A 423 -4.81 38.23 -0.08
CA VAL A 423 -5.97 38.82 0.62
C VAL A 423 -7.15 38.97 -0.33
N ARG A 424 -8.34 38.55 0.09
CA ARG A 424 -9.58 38.66 -0.70
C ARG A 424 -10.82 38.79 0.19
N VAL A 425 -11.97 38.98 -0.44
CA VAL A 425 -13.28 38.86 0.24
C VAL A 425 -13.72 37.39 0.32
N GLN A 426 -14.64 37.09 1.23
CA GLN A 426 -15.21 35.75 1.41
C GLN A 426 -15.74 35.18 0.10
N ALA A 427 -15.42 33.91 -0.20
CA ALA A 427 -15.85 33.25 -1.44
C ALA A 427 -16.22 31.78 -1.16
N GLY A 428 -17.23 31.57 -0.32
CA GLY A 428 -17.71 30.22 0.05
C GLY A 428 -16.83 29.49 1.08
N ASP A 429 -15.97 30.21 1.81
CA ASP A 429 -15.12 29.62 2.85
C ASP A 429 -15.94 29.29 4.10
N ALA A 430 -15.95 28.02 4.48
CA ALA A 430 -16.53 27.53 5.73
C ALA A 430 -15.42 27.20 6.73
N LEU A 431 -15.74 27.07 8.02
CA LEU A 431 -14.78 26.51 8.98
C LEU A 431 -14.25 25.18 8.47
N ALA A 432 -12.93 25.01 8.48
CA ALA A 432 -12.31 23.81 7.97
C ALA A 432 -12.85 22.59 8.74
N SER A 433 -13.14 21.50 8.04
CA SER A 433 -13.80 20.33 8.63
C SER A 433 -13.05 19.74 9.84
N TRP A 434 -11.73 19.95 9.90
CA TRP A 434 -10.84 19.51 10.97
C TRP A 434 -10.66 20.51 12.12
N ALA A 435 -11.26 21.70 12.05
CA ALA A 435 -11.14 22.74 13.05
C ALA A 435 -12.37 22.87 13.95
N LYS A 436 -13.34 21.96 13.85
CA LYS A 436 -14.46 21.88 14.80
C LYS A 436 -13.90 21.60 16.20
N PRO A 437 -14.16 22.44 17.21
CA PRO A 437 -13.82 22.10 18.58
C PRO A 437 -14.58 20.84 18.98
N GLY A 438 -13.86 19.86 19.52
CA GLY A 438 -14.49 18.71 20.18
C GLY A 438 -15.42 19.19 21.29
N ARG A 439 -16.54 18.50 21.46
CA ARG A 439 -17.49 18.65 22.56
C ARG A 439 -16.89 18.14 23.88
N ASP A 440 -15.80 18.76 24.34
CA ASP A 440 -15.16 18.48 25.63
C ASP A 440 -15.00 19.75 26.48
N ALA A 441 -16.07 20.54 26.60
CA ALA A 441 -16.17 21.60 27.59
C ALA A 441 -17.58 21.60 28.21
N GLN A 442 -17.68 20.84 29.30
CA GLN A 442 -18.62 20.94 30.43
C GLN A 442 -19.93 21.71 30.22
N MET A 443 -21.03 20.96 30.28
CA MET A 443 -22.28 21.40 30.89
C MET A 443 -21.99 21.93 32.30
N ALA A 444 -22.08 23.23 32.50
CA ALA A 444 -22.38 23.80 33.80
C ALA A 444 -23.89 24.06 33.85
N SER A 445 -24.59 23.22 34.61
CA SER A 445 -25.98 23.39 35.02
C SER A 445 -26.18 24.74 35.71
N ARG A 446 -27.31 25.38 35.42
CA ARG A 446 -27.96 26.30 36.37
C ARG A 446 -28.81 25.49 37.33
#